data_AF-A0A2G9UE89-F1
#
_entry.id   AF-A0A2G9UE89-F1
#
_cell.length_a   1.000
_cell.length_b   1.000
_cell.length_c   1.000
_cell.angle_alpha   90.00
_cell.angle_beta   90.00
_cell.angle_gamma   90.00
#
_symmetry.space_group_name_H-M   'P 1'
#
loop_
_entity.id
_entity.type
_entity.pdbx_description
1 polymer ?
#
loop_
_entity_poly.entity_id
_entity_poly.type
_entity_poly.pdbx_seq_one_letter_code
_entity_poly.pdbx_strand_id
1 'polypeptide(L)'
;MDDAKDDKLTSADVDQTSFPEVLRTLLYEPQIWCADRMGDSLADLSPEDIDIVAAMGDALTAGRGLWEGTDVEFRGAAFPIGGDATIDGLVTIPNILLEFNEELAGVSHGMGRRLHLPDYQLNVAQSNTETEDLPEQATELVRRLHSFTSKRELEQKWALVTIATGTEE
;
A
#
# COMPACT_ATOMS: atom_id res chain seq x y z
N MET A 1 15.81 49.26 3.11
CA MET A 1 16.47 48.57 1.99
C MET A 1 17.06 47.31 2.59
N ASP A 2 16.49 46.12 2.42
CA ASP A 2 15.36 45.66 1.63
C ASP A 2 14.79 44.41 2.32
N ASP A 3 13.47 44.34 2.45
CA ASP A 3 12.75 43.12 2.85
C ASP A 3 12.55 42.27 1.59
N ALA A 4 13.23 41.13 1.48
CA ALA A 4 12.97 40.13 0.45
C ALA A 4 11.74 39.30 0.88
N LYS A 5 10.66 39.38 0.11
CA LYS A 5 9.49 38.49 0.24
C LYS A 5 9.77 37.20 -0.53
N ASP A 6 9.60 36.07 0.14
CA ASP A 6 9.52 34.75 -0.48
C ASP A 6 8.22 34.64 -1.27
N ASP A 7 8.31 34.65 -2.61
CA ASP A 7 7.21 34.31 -3.51
C ASP A 7 7.04 32.79 -3.54
N LYS A 8 5.98 32.29 -2.89
CA LYS A 8 5.50 30.92 -3.07
C LYS A 8 4.90 30.79 -4.46
N LEU A 9 5.48 29.92 -5.31
CA LEU A 9 4.82 29.50 -6.55
C LEU A 9 3.45 28.89 -6.21
N THR A 10 2.43 29.33 -6.93
CA THR A 10 1.07 28.80 -6.81
C THR A 10 0.80 27.85 -7.97
N SER A 11 -0.13 26.91 -7.80
CA SER A 11 -0.52 25.90 -8.81
C SER A 11 -1.04 26.48 -10.14
N ALA A 12 -1.11 27.81 -10.28
CA ALA A 12 -1.44 28.52 -11.50
C ALA A 12 -0.26 28.68 -12.48
N ASP A 13 0.98 28.38 -12.07
CA ASP A 13 2.19 28.67 -12.86
C ASP A 13 2.69 27.49 -13.73
N VAL A 14 1.97 26.37 -13.75
CA VAL A 14 2.33 25.19 -14.58
C VAL A 14 1.65 25.29 -15.93
N ASP A 15 2.43 25.40 -17.03
CA ASP A 15 1.91 25.39 -18.40
C ASP A 15 1.24 24.05 -18.75
N GLN A 16 -0.09 24.10 -18.72
CA GLN A 16 -0.99 22.95 -18.79
C GLN A 16 -1.09 22.36 -20.21
N THR A 17 -0.46 22.95 -21.23
CA THR A 17 -0.48 22.44 -22.62
C THR A 17 0.52 21.32 -22.90
N SER A 18 1.38 21.03 -21.92
CA SER A 18 2.50 20.08 -22.01
C SER A 18 2.12 18.60 -21.88
N PHE A 19 0.91 18.29 -21.43
CA PHE A 19 0.53 16.92 -21.06
C PHE A 19 -0.21 16.18 -22.19
N PRO A 20 0.13 14.90 -22.46
CA PRO A 20 -0.62 14.03 -23.36
C PRO A 20 -2.12 13.98 -23.00
N GLU A 21 -3.01 13.94 -24.01
CA GLU A 21 -4.48 13.94 -23.81
C GLU A 21 -4.97 12.90 -22.79
N VAL A 22 -4.33 11.73 -22.74
CA VAL A 22 -4.71 10.63 -21.84
C VAL A 22 -4.58 11.01 -20.35
N LEU A 23 -3.60 11.86 -20.01
CA LEU A 23 -3.40 12.36 -18.64
C LEU A 23 -4.32 13.54 -18.30
N ARG A 24 -4.82 14.27 -19.30
CA ARG A 24 -5.78 15.36 -19.09
C ARG A 24 -7.15 14.83 -18.63
N THR A 25 -7.59 13.69 -19.16
CA THR A 25 -8.85 13.07 -18.77
C THR A 25 -8.83 12.54 -17.33
N LEU A 26 -7.67 12.08 -16.85
CA LEU A 26 -7.52 11.53 -15.50
C LEU A 26 -7.39 12.60 -14.41
N LEU A 27 -6.95 13.82 -14.76
CA LEU A 27 -6.67 14.88 -13.78
C LEU A 27 -7.70 16.02 -13.78
N TYR A 28 -8.60 16.10 -14.77
CA TYR A 28 -9.38 17.34 -15.00
C TYR A 28 -10.91 17.19 -15.03
N GLU A 29 -11.45 16.00 -14.80
CA GLU A 29 -12.85 15.85 -14.39
C GLU A 29 -12.90 15.40 -12.92
N PRO A 30 -12.94 16.34 -11.95
CA PRO A 30 -13.36 15.98 -10.61
C PRO A 30 -14.85 15.72 -10.70
N GLN A 31 -15.23 14.46 -10.94
CA GLN A 31 -16.55 14.02 -10.49
C GLN A 31 -16.56 14.28 -9.00
N ILE A 32 -17.38 15.26 -8.65
CA ILE A 32 -17.67 15.78 -7.33
C ILE A 32 -17.56 14.65 -6.31
N TRP A 33 -16.41 14.55 -5.63
CA TRP A 33 -16.22 13.71 -4.47
C TRP A 33 -17.17 14.29 -3.41
N CYS A 34 -18.30 13.61 -3.19
CA CYS A 34 -19.17 13.91 -2.07
C CYS A 34 -18.35 13.62 -0.80
N ALA A 35 -17.69 14.64 -0.25
CA ALA A 35 -16.92 14.61 0.99
C ALA A 35 -17.77 14.33 2.25
N ASP A 36 -18.95 13.70 2.10
CA ASP A 36 -19.92 13.42 3.16
C ASP A 36 -20.33 11.94 3.20
N ARG A 37 -19.71 11.07 2.39
CA ARG A 37 -19.88 9.62 2.50
C ARG A 37 -18.52 8.94 2.33
N MET A 38 -17.88 8.56 3.44
CA MET A 38 -17.00 7.40 3.42
C MET A 38 -17.78 6.26 2.77
N GLY A 39 -17.13 5.52 1.87
CA GLY A 39 -17.78 4.45 1.11
C GLY A 39 -18.23 3.31 2.02
N ASP A 40 -19.43 3.40 2.63
CA ASP A 40 -20.03 2.30 3.41
C ASP A 40 -20.47 1.12 2.52
N SER A 41 -20.33 1.25 1.19
CA SER A 41 -20.71 0.25 0.20
C SER A 41 -19.66 0.11 -0.89
N LEU A 42 -19.54 -1.10 -1.45
CA LEU A 42 -18.58 -1.42 -2.51
C LEU A 42 -18.69 -0.50 -3.74
N ALA A 43 -19.89 0.04 -4.01
CA ALA A 43 -20.14 0.88 -5.18
C ALA A 43 -19.53 2.28 -5.05
N ASP A 44 -19.27 2.74 -3.83
CA ASP A 44 -18.72 4.06 -3.52
C ASP A 44 -17.31 3.94 -2.89
N LEU A 45 -16.65 2.79 -3.01
CA LEU A 45 -15.33 2.54 -2.45
C LEU A 45 -14.25 3.32 -3.23
N SER A 46 -13.43 4.05 -2.50
CA SER A 46 -12.34 4.87 -3.03
C SER A 46 -10.99 4.53 -2.37
N PRO A 47 -9.85 4.95 -2.97
CA PRO A 47 -8.54 4.71 -2.36
C PRO A 47 -8.40 5.27 -0.93
N GLU A 48 -9.02 6.41 -0.62
CA GLU A 48 -9.00 7.03 0.70
C GLU A 48 -9.78 6.23 1.77
N ASP A 49 -10.75 5.40 1.36
CA ASP A 49 -11.51 4.55 2.27
C ASP A 49 -10.74 3.30 2.71
N ILE A 50 -9.61 2.96 2.06
CA ILE A 50 -8.84 1.76 2.38
C ILE A 50 -7.98 2.04 3.63
N ASP A 51 -8.33 1.39 4.74
CA ASP A 51 -7.63 1.57 6.02
C ASP A 51 -6.47 0.59 6.23
N ILE A 52 -6.55 -0.59 5.63
CA ILE A 52 -5.65 -1.71 5.91
C ILE A 52 -5.15 -2.31 4.61
N VAL A 53 -3.84 -2.52 4.50
CA VAL A 53 -3.23 -3.37 3.46
C VAL A 53 -2.67 -4.64 4.09
N ALA A 54 -2.85 -5.76 3.40
CA ALA A 54 -2.28 -7.03 3.78
C ALA A 54 -1.83 -7.81 2.55
N ALA A 55 -0.89 -8.73 2.73
CA ALA A 55 -0.39 -9.54 1.64
C ALA A 55 -0.07 -10.97 2.06
N MET A 56 -0.41 -11.91 1.20
CA MET A 56 -0.14 -13.34 1.32
C MET A 56 0.44 -13.85 0.01
N GLY A 57 1.23 -14.91 0.06
CA GLY A 57 1.84 -15.47 -1.13
C GLY A 57 3.22 -16.07 -0.88
N ASP A 58 4.00 -16.07 -1.96
CA ASP A 58 5.33 -16.69 -2.02
C ASP A 58 6.49 -15.67 -1.89
N ALA A 59 7.65 -16.04 -2.41
CA ALA A 59 8.87 -15.24 -2.40
C ALA A 59 8.71 -13.86 -3.06
N LEU A 60 7.88 -13.72 -4.11
CA LEU A 60 7.64 -12.45 -4.77
C LEU A 60 6.96 -11.46 -3.82
N THR A 61 5.91 -11.92 -3.14
CA THR A 61 5.15 -11.11 -2.18
C THR A 61 5.99 -10.82 -0.93
N ALA A 62 6.91 -11.71 -0.56
CA ALA A 62 7.88 -11.48 0.50
C ALA A 62 9.02 -10.51 0.10
N GLY A 63 9.13 -10.12 -1.17
CA GLY A 63 10.20 -9.21 -1.63
C GLY A 63 11.58 -9.87 -1.70
N ARG A 64 11.65 -11.20 -1.89
CA ARG A 64 12.91 -11.90 -2.12
C ARG A 64 13.49 -11.49 -3.47
N GLY A 65 14.81 -11.28 -3.53
CA GLY A 65 15.51 -10.93 -4.77
C GLY A 65 15.46 -9.44 -5.14
N LEU A 66 14.75 -8.60 -4.36
CA LEU A 66 14.80 -7.15 -4.51
C LEU A 66 16.12 -6.54 -4.03
N TRP A 67 16.86 -7.25 -3.17
CA TRP A 67 18.20 -6.89 -2.78
C TRP A 67 19.23 -7.77 -3.49
N GLU A 68 19.92 -7.16 -4.47
CA GLU A 68 20.83 -7.87 -5.37
C GLU A 68 21.88 -8.72 -4.62
N GLY A 69 22.09 -9.94 -5.11
CA GLY A 69 23.11 -10.85 -4.59
C GLY A 69 22.81 -11.44 -3.20
N THR A 70 21.58 -11.33 -2.71
CA THR A 70 21.18 -11.90 -1.42
C THR A 70 19.83 -12.61 -1.47
N ASP A 71 19.63 -13.57 -0.57
CA ASP A 71 18.33 -14.21 -0.29
C ASP A 71 17.50 -13.44 0.76
N VAL A 72 17.82 -12.18 0.99
CA VAL A 72 17.09 -11.35 1.97
C VAL A 72 15.74 -10.96 1.37
N GLU A 73 14.70 -11.11 2.18
CA GLU A 73 13.34 -10.67 1.88
C GLU A 73 13.22 -9.17 2.20
N PHE A 74 13.23 -8.32 1.16
CA PHE A 74 13.08 -6.88 1.30
C PHE A 74 11.61 -6.48 1.20
N ARG A 75 10.87 -6.78 2.26
CA ARG A 75 9.41 -6.59 2.34
C ARG A 75 8.99 -5.13 2.23
N GLY A 76 9.80 -4.19 2.72
CA GLY A 76 9.58 -2.76 2.58
C GLY A 76 9.63 -2.24 1.14
N ALA A 77 10.22 -2.99 0.20
CA ALA A 77 10.25 -2.66 -1.22
C ALA A 77 9.34 -3.56 -2.08
N ALA A 78 8.62 -4.50 -1.47
CA ALA A 78 7.75 -5.42 -2.21
C ALA A 78 6.57 -4.67 -2.83
N PHE A 79 6.39 -4.77 -4.14
CA PHE A 79 5.27 -4.12 -4.86
C PHE A 79 3.89 -4.22 -4.17
N PRO A 80 3.44 -5.39 -3.67
CA PRO A 80 2.10 -5.50 -3.12
C PRO A 80 1.90 -4.84 -1.75
N ILE A 81 2.96 -4.54 -0.98
CA ILE A 81 2.80 -4.14 0.43
C ILE A 81 3.97 -3.36 1.06
N GLY A 82 5.03 -3.08 0.31
CA GLY A 82 6.17 -2.31 0.80
C GLY A 82 5.88 -0.83 0.92
N GLY A 83 6.40 -0.18 1.96
CA GLY A 83 6.27 1.26 2.20
C GLY A 83 7.56 1.97 2.61
N ASP A 84 8.73 1.47 2.25
CA ASP A 84 10.03 2.08 2.64
C ASP A 84 10.43 3.31 1.79
N ALA A 85 9.57 3.75 0.89
CA ALA A 85 9.79 4.92 0.04
C ALA A 85 8.47 5.67 -0.15
N THR A 86 8.51 6.81 -0.84
CA THR A 86 7.31 7.51 -1.34
C THR A 86 6.99 7.05 -2.77
N ILE A 87 5.85 7.47 -3.29
CA ILE A 87 5.44 7.17 -4.68
C ILE A 87 6.48 7.64 -5.73
N ASP A 88 7.21 8.72 -5.44
CA ASP A 88 8.28 9.26 -6.31
C ASP A 88 9.54 8.37 -6.35
N GLY A 89 9.79 7.62 -5.27
CA GLY A 89 10.98 6.77 -5.15
C GLY A 89 10.72 5.33 -5.58
N LEU A 90 9.60 4.76 -5.12
CA LEU A 90 9.21 3.39 -5.44
C LEU A 90 7.69 3.32 -5.51
N VAL A 91 7.18 2.88 -6.66
CA VAL A 91 5.74 2.73 -6.85
C VAL A 91 5.31 1.35 -6.34
N THR A 92 4.81 1.31 -5.11
CA THR A 92 4.14 0.15 -4.49
C THR A 92 2.67 0.47 -4.26
N ILE A 93 1.85 -0.56 -4.02
CA ILE A 93 0.43 -0.36 -3.67
C ILE A 93 0.29 0.56 -2.43
N PRO A 94 0.99 0.32 -1.30
CA PRO A 94 0.88 1.23 -0.16
C PRO A 94 1.36 2.64 -0.44
N ASN A 95 2.42 2.83 -1.22
CA ASN A 95 2.92 4.18 -1.52
C ASN A 95 1.92 4.98 -2.36
N ILE A 96 1.12 4.32 -3.20
CA ILE A 96 0.01 4.96 -3.90
C ILE A 96 -1.11 5.30 -2.91
N LEU A 97 -1.50 4.37 -2.04
CA LEU A 97 -2.61 4.57 -1.10
C LEU A 97 -2.28 5.62 -0.02
N LEU A 98 -1.02 5.73 0.38
CA LEU A 98 -0.55 6.73 1.33
C LEU A 98 -0.72 8.17 0.83
N GLU A 99 -0.81 8.40 -0.50
CA GLU A 99 -1.15 9.72 -1.07
C GLU A 99 -2.61 10.12 -0.81
N PHE A 100 -3.49 9.15 -0.51
CA PHE A 100 -4.92 9.35 -0.26
C PHE A 100 -5.29 9.15 1.22
N ASN A 101 -4.60 8.24 1.92
CA ASN A 101 -4.80 7.92 3.32
C ASN A 101 -3.45 7.74 4.05
N GLU A 102 -3.02 8.75 4.80
CA GLU A 102 -1.78 8.72 5.59
C GLU A 102 -1.85 7.77 6.80
N GLU A 103 -3.04 7.34 7.23
CA GLU A 103 -3.25 6.44 8.38
C GLU A 103 -3.27 4.94 7.99
N LEU A 104 -2.83 4.62 6.77
CA LEU A 104 -2.84 3.25 6.24
C LEU A 104 -2.07 2.26 7.13
N ALA A 105 -2.77 1.24 7.62
CA ALA A 105 -2.21 0.21 8.47
C ALA A 105 -1.77 -1.03 7.68
N GLY A 106 -0.85 -1.83 8.25
CA GLY A 106 -0.42 -3.10 7.68
C GLY A 106 0.75 -3.04 6.70
N VAL A 107 1.22 -1.83 6.39
CA VAL A 107 2.36 -1.56 5.50
C VAL A 107 3.62 -2.28 5.98
N SER A 108 4.35 -2.87 5.03
CA SER A 108 5.62 -3.54 5.31
C SER A 108 6.78 -2.57 5.28
N HIS A 109 7.72 -2.79 6.20
CA HIS A 109 8.93 -1.99 6.32
C HIS A 109 10.15 -2.86 6.59
N GLY A 110 11.27 -2.45 6.00
CA GLY A 110 12.57 -3.06 6.19
C GLY A 110 12.70 -4.44 5.56
N MET A 111 13.69 -5.17 6.07
CA MET A 111 14.11 -6.48 5.60
C MET A 111 13.92 -7.51 6.69
N GLY A 112 13.48 -8.71 6.32
CA GLY A 112 13.37 -9.81 7.27
C GLY A 112 12.33 -10.84 6.87
N ARG A 113 12.38 -11.99 7.56
CA ARG A 113 11.37 -13.03 7.42
C ARG A 113 10.12 -12.69 8.23
N ARG A 114 8.99 -13.29 7.84
CA ARG A 114 7.67 -13.18 8.50
C ARG A 114 7.73 -13.17 10.04
N LEU A 115 8.54 -14.05 10.64
CA LEU A 115 8.64 -14.23 12.10
C LEU A 115 9.49 -13.17 12.83
N HIS A 116 10.26 -12.37 12.10
CA HIS A 116 11.13 -11.34 12.67
C HIS A 116 10.58 -9.93 12.52
N LEU A 117 9.45 -9.79 11.82
CA LEU A 117 8.79 -8.50 11.65
C LEU A 117 7.66 -8.31 12.68
N PRO A 118 7.39 -7.06 13.08
CA PRO A 118 6.30 -6.76 13.99
C PRO A 118 4.93 -7.22 13.47
N ASP A 119 4.05 -7.62 14.39
CA ASP A 119 2.70 -8.12 14.09
C ASP A 119 1.81 -7.08 13.38
N TYR A 120 2.12 -5.78 13.48
CA TYR A 120 1.38 -4.74 12.77
C TYR A 120 1.70 -4.67 11.26
N GLN A 121 2.76 -5.34 10.79
CA GLN A 121 3.03 -5.50 9.36
C GLN A 121 2.32 -6.75 8.85
N LEU A 122 1.44 -6.58 7.86
CA LEU A 122 0.51 -7.61 7.43
C LEU A 122 0.93 -8.34 6.15
N ASN A 123 2.22 -8.30 5.84
CA ASN A 123 2.82 -9.21 4.89
C ASN A 123 3.15 -10.54 5.56
N VAL A 124 2.25 -11.50 5.40
CA VAL A 124 2.39 -12.87 5.88
C VAL A 124 2.89 -13.83 4.80
N ALA A 125 3.25 -13.32 3.62
CA ALA A 125 3.86 -14.12 2.57
C ALA A 125 5.16 -14.77 3.04
N GLN A 126 5.47 -15.93 2.48
CA GLN A 126 6.60 -16.74 2.89
C GLN A 126 7.33 -17.27 1.66
N SER A 127 8.66 -17.17 1.64
CA SER A 127 9.43 -17.77 0.54
C SER A 127 9.42 -19.29 0.64
N ASN A 128 9.51 -19.97 -0.51
CA ASN A 128 9.45 -21.44 -0.62
C ASN A 128 8.16 -22.03 -0.02
N THR A 129 7.03 -21.38 -0.27
CA THR A 129 5.69 -21.90 0.06
C THR A 129 4.84 -21.93 -1.19
N GLU A 130 3.97 -22.92 -1.26
CA GLU A 130 3.08 -23.14 -2.39
C GLU A 130 1.64 -22.69 -2.05
N THR A 131 0.72 -22.93 -2.98
CA THR A 131 -0.70 -22.59 -2.78
C THR A 131 -1.32 -23.36 -1.61
N GLU A 132 -0.78 -24.54 -1.26
CA GLU A 132 -1.27 -25.34 -0.12
C GLU A 132 -0.99 -24.71 1.25
N ASP A 133 -0.04 -23.78 1.34
CA ASP A 133 0.31 -23.07 2.57
C ASP A 133 -0.55 -21.82 2.83
N LEU A 134 -1.30 -21.35 1.83
CA LEU A 134 -2.14 -20.14 1.95
C LEU A 134 -3.15 -20.19 3.11
N PRO A 135 -3.77 -21.32 3.47
CA PRO A 135 -4.63 -21.41 4.66
C PRO A 135 -3.89 -21.11 5.97
N GLU A 136 -2.62 -21.52 6.10
CA GLU A 136 -1.79 -21.17 7.26
C GLU A 136 -1.52 -19.67 7.29
N GLN A 137 -1.14 -19.09 6.14
CA GLN A 137 -0.92 -17.65 6.01
C GLN A 137 -2.17 -16.84 6.35
N ALA A 138 -3.35 -17.27 5.90
CA ALA A 138 -4.62 -16.63 6.22
C ALA A 138 -4.92 -16.67 7.72
N THR A 139 -4.63 -17.79 8.39
CA THR A 139 -4.78 -17.93 9.84
C THR A 139 -3.86 -16.97 10.58
N GLU A 140 -2.61 -16.85 10.15
CA GLU A 140 -1.65 -15.89 10.70
C GLU A 140 -2.08 -14.44 10.46
N LEU A 141 -2.59 -14.12 9.27
CA LEU A 141 -3.07 -12.78 8.95
C LEU A 141 -4.23 -12.38 9.87
N VAL A 142 -5.21 -13.27 10.06
CA VAL A 142 -6.32 -13.03 10.99
C VAL A 142 -5.81 -12.85 12.42
N ARG A 143 -4.83 -13.65 12.85
CA ARG A 143 -4.20 -13.49 14.17
C ARG A 143 -3.56 -12.11 14.33
N ARG A 144 -2.84 -11.63 13.31
CA ARG A 144 -2.22 -10.30 13.31
C ARG A 144 -3.24 -9.18 13.29
N LEU A 145 -4.29 -9.27 12.46
CA LEU A 145 -5.38 -8.29 12.45
C LEU A 145 -6.02 -8.11 13.83
N HIS A 146 -6.23 -9.22 14.54
CA HIS A 146 -6.77 -9.20 15.91
C HIS A 146 -5.76 -8.75 16.98
N SER A 147 -4.46 -8.67 16.67
CA SER A 147 -3.45 -8.28 17.66
C SER A 147 -3.36 -6.77 17.83
N PHE A 148 -3.62 -5.99 16.77
CA PHE A 148 -3.50 -4.52 16.82
C PHE A 148 -4.84 -3.78 16.69
N THR A 149 -5.93 -4.45 16.31
CA THR A 149 -7.25 -3.81 16.19
C THR A 149 -8.38 -4.73 16.69
N SER A 150 -9.42 -4.16 17.30
CA SER A 150 -10.54 -4.94 17.83
C SER A 150 -11.45 -5.47 16.71
N LYS A 151 -12.17 -6.57 16.97
CA LYS A 151 -13.12 -7.12 16.00
C LYS A 151 -14.16 -6.09 15.52
N ARG A 152 -14.65 -5.24 16.44
CA ARG A 152 -15.63 -4.20 16.12
C ARG A 152 -15.07 -3.14 15.18
N GLU A 153 -13.80 -2.77 15.35
CA GLU A 153 -13.13 -1.81 14.46
C GLU A 153 -12.86 -2.44 13.09
N LEU A 154 -12.46 -3.72 13.02
CA LEU A 154 -12.27 -4.42 11.74
C LEU A 154 -13.55 -4.46 10.90
N GLU A 155 -14.71 -4.63 11.54
CA GLU A 155 -16.02 -4.65 10.85
C GLU A 155 -16.39 -3.29 10.22
N GLN A 156 -15.68 -2.22 10.57
CA GLN A 156 -15.93 -0.85 10.08
C GLN A 156 -14.83 -0.35 9.13
N LYS A 157 -13.82 -1.18 8.83
CA LYS A 157 -12.65 -0.79 8.04
C LYS A 157 -12.61 -1.55 6.73
N TRP A 158 -12.13 -0.89 5.67
CA TRP A 158 -11.82 -1.57 4.42
C TRP A 158 -10.39 -2.10 4.42
N ALA A 159 -10.23 -3.35 4.00
CA ALA A 159 -8.93 -3.99 3.89
C ALA A 159 -8.67 -4.46 2.45
N LEU A 160 -7.55 -4.05 1.89
CA LEU A 160 -7.02 -4.55 0.63
C LEU A 160 -6.04 -5.70 0.91
N VAL A 161 -6.46 -6.93 0.63
CA VAL A 161 -5.61 -8.11 0.78
C VAL A 161 -5.12 -8.57 -0.60
N THR A 162 -3.81 -8.50 -0.83
CA THR A 162 -3.20 -9.00 -2.06
C THR A 162 -2.73 -10.44 -1.88
N ILE A 163 -3.10 -11.32 -2.80
CA ILE A 163 -2.63 -12.71 -2.82
C ILE A 163 -1.91 -12.94 -4.14
N ALA A 164 -0.61 -13.20 -4.08
CA ALA A 164 0.20 -13.48 -5.28
C ALA A 164 1.13 -14.68 -5.05
N THR A 165 0.92 -15.70 -5.89
CA THR A 165 1.74 -16.91 -5.97
C THR A 165 2.10 -17.16 -7.43
N GLY A 166 3.28 -17.71 -7.70
CA GLY A 166 3.69 -18.08 -9.06
C GLY A 166 5.19 -18.16 -9.31
N THR A 167 6.01 -17.92 -8.29
CA THR A 167 7.47 -18.10 -8.36
C THR A 167 7.93 -19.46 -7.83
N GLU A 168 7.06 -20.15 -7.11
CA GLU A 168 7.30 -21.47 -6.53
C GLU A 168 6.21 -22.42 -7.03
N GLU A 169 6.59 -23.59 -7.55
CA GLU A 169 5.72 -24.67 -8.04
C GLU A 169 6.07 -26.00 -7.38
#